data_AF-A0A090R967-F1
#
_entry.id   AF-A0A090R967-F1
#
_cell.length_a   1.000
_cell.length_b   1.000
_cell.length_c   1.000
_cell.angle_alpha   90.00
_cell.angle_beta   90.00
_cell.angle_gamma   90.00
#
_symmetry.space_group_name_H-M   'P 1'
#
loop_
_entity.id
_entity.type
_entity.pdbx_description
1 polymer ?
#
loop_
_entity_poly.entity_id
_entity_poly.type
_entity_poly.pdbx_seq_one_letter_code
_entity_poly.pdbx_strand_id
1 'polypeptide(L)'
;MTPNPIERNLGIENNVPAENEMFYNRILKGMDFWNASFFCGSAAVIRRTALEDVGGIATQTITEDADTALNMHAKGWDSAYINKAMIAGLSPDTFGAYVTQRSRWAQGMIQIFMLNNPVLKRGLSWPQKICYLNSTIFWFFPLFRVVYLLAPLAYLLFDLQIFVGNASDFVAYAIPHLIISILINQQLFGKTRNTLFSEFYETILSVFLFLPVLSVIVSPRKPSFTVTPKGETTDHTHFSSLTPVLVGLTAIVAAAECWGVYRYMSYPIEQGQLAIVLVFNTLNLLLAMVCLGASLEKRQRRIEPRTECETQALIQINSQQSHATLNNASLSGARLTVHGNDHDLAPGDVFELTCYVAKPKQSQQEKAHLKPYRFAMRVHEASYLADGQSVHCELVDKTVTACGCLPTSHMVSAVAGKLVVNLKNNKRKVFHMP
;
A
#
# COMPACT_ATOMS: atom_id res chain seq x y z
N MET A 1 -7.01 -1.31 -1.81
CA MET A 1 -6.17 -1.04 -3.00
C MET A 1 -5.73 -2.38 -3.57
N THR A 2 -5.25 -2.45 -4.80
CA THR A 2 -4.51 -3.65 -5.25
C THR A 2 -3.25 -3.85 -4.42
N PRO A 3 -2.77 -5.09 -4.28
CA PRO A 3 -1.48 -5.35 -3.64
C PRO A 3 -0.38 -4.54 -4.30
N ASN A 4 0.52 -4.00 -3.49
CA ASN A 4 1.69 -3.30 -4.02
C ASN A 4 2.69 -4.34 -4.61
N PRO A 5 3.65 -3.91 -5.45
CA PRO A 5 4.50 -4.85 -6.15
C PRO A 5 5.42 -5.63 -5.21
N ILE A 6 5.81 -5.06 -4.06
CA ILE A 6 6.61 -5.75 -3.05
C ILE A 6 5.84 -6.94 -2.46
N GLU A 7 4.60 -6.72 -2.03
CA GLU A 7 3.72 -7.75 -1.47
C GLU A 7 3.49 -8.88 -2.47
N ARG A 8 3.17 -8.50 -3.72
CA ARG A 8 2.90 -9.42 -4.82
C ARG A 8 4.12 -10.26 -5.19
N ASN A 9 5.28 -9.62 -5.34
CA ASN A 9 6.52 -10.29 -5.73
C ASN A 9 6.95 -11.31 -4.65
N LEU A 10 6.74 -10.99 -3.37
CA LEU A 10 6.96 -11.94 -2.28
C LEU A 10 5.84 -12.98 -2.11
N GLY A 11 4.66 -12.76 -2.69
CA GLY A 11 3.52 -13.69 -2.60
C GLY A 11 2.84 -13.67 -1.24
N ILE A 12 2.85 -12.51 -0.57
CA ILE A 12 2.36 -12.35 0.80
C ILE A 12 1.09 -11.49 0.87
N GLU A 13 0.56 -11.02 -0.26
CA GLU A 13 -0.52 -10.04 -0.37
C GLU A 13 -1.83 -10.42 0.35
N ASN A 14 -2.10 -11.71 0.53
CA ASN A 14 -3.31 -12.21 1.20
C ASN A 14 -3.10 -12.52 2.69
N ASN A 15 -1.85 -12.50 3.15
CA ASN A 15 -1.46 -12.94 4.49
C ASN A 15 -1.02 -11.79 5.40
N VAL A 16 -0.79 -10.61 4.84
CA VAL A 16 -0.30 -9.44 5.59
C VAL A 16 -1.18 -8.22 5.34
N PRO A 17 -1.36 -7.33 6.33
CA PRO A 17 -1.99 -6.05 6.08
C PRO A 17 -1.19 -5.25 5.06
N ALA A 18 -1.90 -4.59 4.14
CA ALA A 18 -1.25 -3.75 3.14
C ALA A 18 -0.50 -2.58 3.81
N GLU A 19 0.59 -2.13 3.20
CA GLU A 19 1.45 -1.09 3.77
C GLU A 19 0.69 0.17 4.24
N ASN A 20 -0.29 0.62 3.45
CA ASN A 20 -1.08 1.82 3.69
C ASN A 20 -2.09 1.68 4.86
N GLU A 21 -2.39 0.46 5.31
CA GLU A 21 -3.37 0.19 6.38
C GLU A 21 -2.95 0.84 7.70
N MET A 22 -1.65 0.85 8.01
CA MET A 22 -1.10 1.49 9.22
C MET A 22 -1.42 2.99 9.25
N PHE A 23 -1.26 3.67 8.11
CA PHE A 23 -1.52 5.10 8.02
C PHE A 23 -3.02 5.40 8.10
N TYR A 24 -3.83 4.83 7.20
CA TYR A 24 -5.24 5.17 7.09
C TYR A 24 -6.07 4.69 8.29
N ASN A 25 -5.80 3.50 8.85
CA ASN A 25 -6.65 2.97 9.92
C ASN A 25 -6.25 3.40 11.33
N ARG A 26 -4.97 3.78 11.54
CA ARG A 26 -4.44 4.11 12.86
C ARG A 26 -3.91 5.53 12.92
N ILE A 27 -2.89 5.86 12.14
CA ILE A 27 -2.19 7.15 12.26
C ILE A 27 -3.12 8.30 11.90
N LEU A 28 -3.74 8.30 10.73
CA LEU A 28 -4.60 9.39 10.27
C LEU A 28 -5.85 9.55 11.15
N LYS A 29 -6.39 8.43 11.65
CA LYS A 29 -7.45 8.44 12.68
C LYS A 29 -6.99 9.08 13.99
N GLY A 30 -5.74 8.85 14.40
CA GLY A 30 -5.14 9.50 15.57
C GLY A 30 -4.88 10.99 15.35
N MET A 31 -4.46 11.38 14.15
CA MET A 31 -4.29 12.80 13.78
C MET A 31 -5.62 13.55 13.73
N ASP A 32 -6.71 12.87 13.39
CA ASP A 32 -8.06 13.45 13.37
C ASP A 32 -8.50 13.98 14.75
N PHE A 33 -8.15 13.27 15.82
CA PHE A 33 -8.40 13.72 17.20
C PHE A 33 -7.77 15.09 17.49
N TRP A 34 -6.66 15.41 16.81
CA TRP A 34 -5.94 16.67 16.95
C TRP A 34 -6.26 17.68 15.84
N ASN A 35 -7.36 17.49 15.10
CA ASN A 35 -7.74 18.33 13.97
C ASN A 35 -6.61 18.50 12.94
N ALA A 36 -5.92 17.40 12.64
CA ALA A 36 -4.74 17.37 11.77
C ALA A 36 -4.87 16.30 10.67
N SER A 37 -6.08 15.85 10.38
CA SER A 37 -6.36 14.92 9.27
C SER A 37 -6.22 15.66 7.93
N PHE A 38 -5.09 15.46 7.25
CA PHE A 38 -4.74 16.23 6.06
C PHE A 38 -5.21 15.56 4.75
N PHE A 39 -5.33 16.38 3.71
CA PHE A 39 -5.70 15.97 2.36
C PHE A 39 -4.61 15.11 1.72
N CYS A 40 -4.96 13.89 1.30
CA CYS A 40 -4.05 12.89 0.71
C CYS A 40 -4.22 12.75 -0.82
N GLY A 41 -4.61 13.83 -1.50
CA GLY A 41 -4.67 13.91 -2.96
C GLY A 41 -5.92 13.32 -3.61
N SER A 42 -6.61 12.38 -2.93
CA SER A 42 -7.88 11.82 -3.39
C SER A 42 -8.79 11.42 -2.23
N ALA A 43 -10.01 10.96 -2.55
CA ALA A 43 -11.03 10.53 -1.59
C ALA A 43 -11.35 11.54 -0.48
N ALA A 44 -11.30 12.83 -0.81
CA ALA A 44 -11.60 13.92 0.10
C ALA A 44 -12.67 14.84 -0.50
N VAL A 45 -13.42 15.50 0.37
CA VAL A 45 -14.34 16.58 0.01
C VAL A 45 -13.84 17.84 0.67
N ILE A 46 -13.58 18.87 -0.14
CA ILE A 46 -13.00 20.13 0.32
C ILE A 46 -14.06 21.23 0.17
N ARG A 47 -14.25 22.03 1.22
CA ARG A 47 -15.12 23.20 1.15
C ARG A 47 -14.51 24.24 0.21
N ARG A 48 -15.23 24.61 -0.85
CA ARG A 48 -14.76 25.57 -1.86
C ARG A 48 -14.31 26.90 -1.26
N THR A 49 -15.10 27.48 -0.35
CA THR A 49 -14.77 28.77 0.29
C THR A 49 -13.48 28.69 1.12
N ALA A 50 -13.20 27.55 1.74
CA ALA A 50 -11.96 27.33 2.49
C ALA A 50 -10.75 27.21 1.56
N LEU A 51 -10.94 26.56 0.41
CA LEU A 51 -9.91 26.46 -0.63
C LEU A 51 -9.61 27.82 -1.26
N GLU A 52 -10.63 28.61 -1.58
CA GLU A 52 -10.47 29.97 -2.12
C GLU A 52 -9.81 30.90 -1.10
N ASP A 53 -10.14 30.78 0.19
CA ASP A 53 -9.50 31.53 1.27
C ASP A 53 -7.98 31.30 1.30
N VAL A 54 -7.50 30.05 1.18
CA VAL A 54 -6.05 29.77 1.13
C VAL A 54 -5.37 30.07 -0.21
N GLY A 55 -6.11 30.60 -1.20
CA GLY A 55 -5.57 30.93 -2.53
C GLY A 55 -5.56 29.75 -3.52
N GLY A 56 -6.35 28.70 -3.27
CA GLY A 56 -6.43 27.52 -4.12
C GLY A 56 -5.52 26.37 -3.68
N ILE A 57 -5.26 25.45 -4.60
CA ILE A 57 -4.34 24.34 -4.38
C ILE A 57 -2.90 24.87 -4.33
N ALA A 58 -2.15 24.47 -3.31
CA ALA A 58 -0.76 24.87 -3.10
C ALA A 58 0.14 24.40 -4.25
N THR A 59 1.07 25.25 -4.68
CA THR A 59 1.99 24.96 -5.81
C THR A 59 3.46 24.99 -5.41
N GLN A 60 3.75 25.20 -4.12
CA GLN A 60 5.12 25.36 -3.62
C GLN A 60 5.88 24.03 -3.57
N THR A 61 5.17 22.91 -3.42
CA THR A 61 5.74 21.57 -3.26
C THR A 61 5.07 20.58 -4.23
N ILE A 62 5.73 19.45 -4.50
CA ILE A 62 5.21 18.39 -5.38
C ILE A 62 4.18 17.46 -4.70
N THR A 63 3.85 17.78 -3.44
CA THR A 63 2.78 17.17 -2.64
C THR A 63 1.78 18.28 -2.31
N GLU A 64 1.14 18.77 -3.36
CA GLU A 64 0.19 19.88 -3.35
C GLU A 64 -0.96 19.64 -2.37
N ASP A 65 -1.32 18.38 -2.17
CA ASP A 65 -2.41 17.92 -1.34
C ASP A 65 -2.18 18.22 0.15
N ALA A 66 -1.10 17.66 0.72
CA ALA A 66 -0.75 17.85 2.12
C ALA A 66 -0.37 19.30 2.42
N ASP A 67 0.28 19.97 1.46
CA ASP A 67 0.66 21.39 1.56
C ASP A 67 -0.58 22.30 1.60
N THR A 68 -1.59 22.02 0.76
CA THR A 68 -2.88 22.73 0.80
C THR A 68 -3.56 22.56 2.16
N ALA A 69 -3.64 21.32 2.67
CA ALA A 69 -4.27 21.06 3.96
C ALA A 69 -3.55 21.78 5.11
N LEU A 70 -2.22 21.82 5.09
CA LEU A 70 -1.42 22.56 6.06
C LEU A 70 -1.76 24.06 6.05
N ASN A 71 -1.93 24.64 4.86
CA ASN A 71 -2.34 26.05 4.71
C ASN A 71 -3.77 26.28 5.21
N MET A 72 -4.69 25.34 4.99
CA MET A 72 -6.07 25.42 5.47
C MET A 72 -6.16 25.36 6.99
N HIS A 73 -5.48 24.40 7.61
CA HIS A 73 -5.41 24.30 9.07
C HIS A 73 -4.74 25.52 9.70
N ALA A 74 -3.71 26.08 9.07
CA ALA A 74 -3.06 27.31 9.54
C ALA A 74 -3.98 28.55 9.46
N LYS A 75 -5.01 28.53 8.61
CA LYS A 75 -6.08 29.54 8.56
C LYS A 75 -7.25 29.26 9.51
N GLY A 76 -7.18 28.19 10.31
CA GLY A 76 -8.20 27.85 11.29
C GLY A 76 -9.38 27.07 10.72
N TRP A 77 -9.27 26.51 9.50
CA TRP A 77 -10.25 25.55 9.01
C TRP A 77 -10.05 24.19 9.70
N ASP A 78 -11.15 23.48 9.94
CA ASP A 78 -11.12 22.14 10.53
C ASP A 78 -11.15 21.03 9.47
N SER A 79 -10.70 19.84 9.85
CA SER A 79 -10.82 18.61 9.08
C SER A 79 -11.48 17.48 9.88
N ALA A 80 -12.00 16.49 9.16
CA ALA A 80 -12.59 15.29 9.76
C ALA A 80 -12.26 14.06 8.91
N TYR A 81 -11.90 12.96 9.55
CA TYR A 81 -11.54 11.70 8.91
C TYR A 81 -12.52 10.58 9.25
N ILE A 82 -13.21 10.09 8.21
CA ILE A 82 -14.06 8.91 8.34
C ILE A 82 -13.27 7.69 7.87
N ASN A 83 -12.86 6.84 8.82
CA ASN A 83 -12.21 5.58 8.52
C ASN A 83 -13.20 4.56 7.94
N LYS A 84 -13.59 4.77 6.69
CA LYS A 84 -14.43 3.87 5.91
C LYS A 84 -13.95 3.90 4.47
N ALA A 85 -13.51 2.75 3.96
CA ALA A 85 -13.15 2.62 2.56
C ALA A 85 -14.39 2.87 1.67
N MET A 86 -14.38 3.98 0.94
CA MET A 86 -15.41 4.34 -0.05
C MET A 86 -14.86 4.38 -1.48
N ILE A 87 -13.56 4.16 -1.63
CA ILE A 87 -12.86 4.12 -2.91
C ILE A 87 -12.05 2.83 -3.03
N ALA A 88 -11.86 2.39 -4.28
CA ALA A 88 -10.95 1.32 -4.63
C ALA A 88 -9.84 1.89 -5.53
N GLY A 89 -8.63 2.02 -4.98
CA GLY A 89 -7.47 2.55 -5.68
C GLY A 89 -6.56 1.46 -6.25
N LEU A 90 -5.75 1.85 -7.23
CA LEU A 90 -4.70 1.04 -7.83
C LEU A 90 -3.34 1.41 -7.25
N SER A 91 -2.59 0.41 -6.79
CA SER A 91 -1.17 0.53 -6.47
C SER A 91 -0.32 0.47 -7.75
N PRO A 92 0.91 0.99 -7.76
CA PRO A 92 1.83 0.83 -8.88
C PRO A 92 2.05 -0.64 -9.26
N ASP A 93 2.17 -0.92 -10.56
CA ASP A 93 2.25 -2.29 -11.07
C ASP A 93 3.65 -2.90 -10.98
N THR A 94 4.71 -2.09 -11.07
CA THR A 94 6.12 -2.52 -11.10
C THR A 94 6.90 -1.95 -9.92
N PHE A 95 8.01 -2.61 -9.55
CA PHE A 95 8.84 -2.17 -8.43
C PHE A 95 9.43 -0.78 -8.69
N GLY A 96 9.87 -0.50 -9.92
CA GLY A 96 10.37 0.81 -10.33
C GLY A 96 9.32 1.92 -10.23
N ALA A 97 8.07 1.66 -10.65
CA ALA A 97 6.98 2.62 -10.50
C ALA A 97 6.65 2.89 -9.02
N TYR A 98 6.71 1.86 -8.17
CA TYR A 98 6.52 2.01 -6.73
C TYR A 98 7.60 2.87 -6.07
N VAL A 99 8.89 2.61 -6.38
CA VAL A 99 10.01 3.45 -5.93
C VAL A 99 9.84 4.90 -6.40
N THR A 100 9.45 5.12 -7.66
CA THR A 100 9.21 6.46 -8.22
C THR A 100 8.10 7.20 -7.46
N GLN A 101 6.99 6.52 -7.18
CA GLN A 101 5.88 7.10 -6.41
C GLN A 101 6.33 7.50 -4.99
N ARG A 102 7.04 6.61 -4.30
CA ARG A 102 7.52 6.85 -2.93
C ARG A 102 8.59 7.93 -2.87
N SER A 103 9.46 7.98 -3.87
CA SER A 103 10.43 9.05 -4.03
C SER A 103 9.74 10.41 -4.15
N ARG A 104 8.65 10.53 -4.92
CA ARG A 104 7.87 11.77 -5.00
C ARG A 104 7.31 12.18 -3.64
N TRP A 105 6.71 11.24 -2.90
CA TRP A 105 6.14 11.54 -1.57
C TRP A 105 7.22 11.98 -0.58
N ALA A 106 8.37 11.30 -0.59
CA ALA A 106 9.50 11.67 0.26
C ALA A 106 10.00 13.08 -0.04
N GLN A 107 10.26 13.37 -1.32
CA GLN A 107 10.74 14.66 -1.77
C GLN A 107 9.74 15.78 -1.43
N GLY A 108 8.44 15.59 -1.70
CA GLY A 108 7.43 16.61 -1.41
C GLY A 108 7.20 16.87 0.08
N MET A 109 7.20 15.83 0.91
CA MET A 109 7.04 16.01 2.37
C MET A 109 8.26 16.68 3.00
N ILE A 110 9.46 16.43 2.48
CA ILE A 110 10.67 17.17 2.87
C ILE A 110 10.61 18.61 2.36
N GLN A 111 10.08 18.86 1.15
CA GLN A 111 9.83 20.23 0.69
C GLN A 111 8.87 20.96 1.63
N ILE A 112 7.79 20.33 2.11
CA ILE A 112 6.89 20.93 3.10
C ILE A 112 7.68 21.28 4.37
N PHE A 113 8.48 20.36 4.90
CA PHE A 113 9.32 20.62 6.08
C PHE A 113 10.27 21.82 5.90
N MET A 114 10.93 21.90 4.73
CA MET A 114 11.96 22.91 4.46
C MET A 114 11.38 24.27 4.03
N LEU A 115 10.32 24.26 3.24
CA LEU A 115 9.76 25.45 2.55
C LEU A 115 8.48 25.97 3.19
N ASN A 116 7.67 25.10 3.80
CA ASN A 116 6.42 25.44 4.49
C ASN A 116 6.39 24.86 5.92
N ASN A 117 7.51 25.01 6.63
CA ASN A 117 7.81 24.37 7.91
C ASN A 117 6.63 24.36 8.90
N PRO A 118 6.05 23.19 9.24
CA PRO A 118 4.89 23.10 10.13
C PRO A 118 5.12 23.69 11.53
N VAL A 119 6.34 23.59 12.08
CA VAL A 119 6.65 24.05 13.44
C VAL A 119 6.62 25.57 13.53
N LEU A 120 7.15 26.23 12.48
CA LEU A 120 7.25 27.69 12.40
C LEU A 120 6.00 28.34 11.82
N LYS A 121 5.12 27.56 11.19
CA LYS A 121 3.88 28.06 10.60
C LYS A 121 2.96 28.64 11.67
N ARG A 122 2.54 29.90 11.46
CA ARG A 122 1.59 30.60 12.33
C ARG A 122 0.17 30.06 12.10
N GLY A 123 -0.68 30.16 13.12
CA GLY A 123 -2.09 29.76 13.06
C GLY A 123 -2.37 28.27 13.32
N LEU A 124 -1.34 27.41 13.34
CA LEU A 124 -1.48 26.03 13.80
C LEU A 124 -1.41 25.92 15.32
N SER A 125 -2.28 25.07 15.88
CA SER A 125 -2.18 24.62 17.26
C SER A 125 -0.96 23.73 17.49
N TRP A 126 -0.47 23.65 18.73
CA TRP A 126 0.66 22.78 19.07
C TRP A 126 0.46 21.31 18.68
N PRO A 127 -0.71 20.68 18.91
CA PRO A 127 -0.96 19.32 18.44
C PRO A 127 -0.90 19.18 16.92
N GLN A 128 -1.48 20.13 16.17
CA GLN A 128 -1.38 20.13 14.70
C GLN A 128 0.07 20.22 14.24
N LYS A 129 0.89 21.08 14.87
CA LYS A 129 2.32 21.19 14.57
C LYS A 129 3.03 19.85 14.75
N ILE A 130 2.77 19.14 15.85
CA ILE A 130 3.36 17.82 16.12
C ILE A 130 2.89 16.79 15.07
N CYS A 131 1.60 16.77 14.73
CA CYS A 131 1.04 15.86 13.73
C CYS A 131 1.70 16.06 12.35
N TYR A 132 1.74 17.29 11.85
CA TYR A 132 2.40 17.59 10.57
C TYR A 132 3.91 17.37 10.63
N LEU A 133 4.56 17.74 11.75
CA LEU A 133 5.98 17.48 11.95
C LEU A 133 6.28 15.99 11.83
N ASN A 134 5.53 15.13 12.53
CA ASN A 134 5.66 13.68 12.45
C ASN A 134 5.50 13.18 11.01
N SER A 135 4.47 13.64 10.30
CA SER A 135 4.23 13.25 8.90
C SER A 135 5.38 13.66 7.97
N THR A 136 5.99 14.82 8.18
CA THR A 136 7.11 15.30 7.35
C THR A 136 8.46 14.67 7.72
N ILE A 137 8.79 14.54 9.01
CA ILE A 137 10.06 13.97 9.48
C ILE A 137 10.17 12.48 9.15
N PHE A 138 9.05 11.75 9.15
CA PHE A 138 9.03 10.34 8.75
C PHE A 138 9.78 10.11 7.43
N TRP A 139 9.65 11.01 6.45
CA TRP A 139 10.25 10.86 5.12
C TRP A 139 11.77 11.06 5.06
N PHE A 140 12.41 11.41 6.18
CA PHE A 140 13.86 11.37 6.31
C PHE A 140 14.40 9.96 6.62
N PHE A 141 13.53 8.95 6.79
CA PHE A 141 13.91 7.56 7.04
C PHE A 141 15.02 7.03 6.10
N PRO A 142 15.11 7.40 4.80
CA PRO A 142 16.16 6.89 3.93
C PRO A 142 17.57 7.21 4.43
N LEU A 143 17.75 8.38 5.04
CA LEU A 143 19.05 8.77 5.60
C LEU A 143 19.42 7.90 6.79
N PHE A 144 18.49 7.73 7.74
CA PHE A 144 18.73 6.97 8.97
C PHE A 144 18.90 5.47 8.69
N ARG A 145 18.13 4.92 7.75
CA ARG A 145 18.24 3.50 7.36
C ARG A 145 19.57 3.20 6.67
N VAL A 146 20.07 4.10 5.83
CA VAL A 146 21.40 3.95 5.25
C VAL A 146 22.48 3.95 6.35
N VAL A 147 22.35 4.81 7.37
CA VAL A 147 23.26 4.76 8.53
C VAL A 147 23.18 3.42 9.25
N TYR A 148 21.99 2.85 9.48
CA TYR A 148 21.85 1.52 10.09
C TYR A 148 22.41 0.37 9.23
N LEU A 149 22.35 0.50 7.90
CA LEU A 149 22.99 -0.46 6.99
C LEU A 149 24.52 -0.34 7.02
N LEU A 150 25.05 0.88 7.07
CA LEU A 150 26.49 1.14 7.03
C LEU A 150 27.20 0.95 8.38
N ALA A 151 26.50 1.14 9.50
CA ALA A 151 27.10 1.10 10.83
C ALA A 151 27.81 -0.23 11.15
N PRO A 152 27.20 -1.42 10.94
CA PRO A 152 27.91 -2.69 11.10
C PRO A 152 29.09 -2.85 10.12
N LEU A 153 28.90 -2.43 8.86
CA LEU A 153 29.94 -2.52 7.83
C LEU A 153 31.18 -1.68 8.18
N ALA A 154 30.98 -0.50 8.75
CA ALA A 154 32.05 0.40 9.15
C ALA A 154 32.97 -0.25 10.20
N TYR A 155 32.39 -0.94 11.19
CA TYR A 155 33.15 -1.68 12.19
C TYR A 155 33.79 -2.95 11.61
N LEU A 156 33.03 -3.76 10.87
CA LEU A 156 33.54 -5.04 10.36
C LEU A 156 34.71 -4.84 9.37
N LEU A 157 34.59 -3.89 8.44
CA LEU A 157 35.54 -3.68 7.34
C LEU A 157 36.70 -2.75 7.70
N PHE A 158 36.45 -1.72 8.51
CA PHE A 158 37.44 -0.65 8.78
C PHE A 158 37.80 -0.51 10.25
N ASP A 159 37.24 -1.35 11.13
CA ASP A 159 37.43 -1.27 12.57
C ASP A 159 37.01 0.07 13.18
N LEU A 160 36.03 0.74 12.56
CA LEU A 160 35.53 2.03 13.04
C LEU A 160 34.67 1.84 14.31
N GLN A 161 35.24 2.15 15.47
CA GLN A 161 34.55 2.06 16.75
C GLN A 161 33.53 3.21 16.91
N ILE A 162 32.30 2.94 16.51
CA ILE A 162 31.16 3.89 16.61
C ILE A 162 30.46 3.87 17.98
N PHE A 163 30.72 2.85 18.81
CA PHE A 163 30.14 2.69 20.14
C PHE A 163 31.21 2.25 21.13
N VAL A 164 31.39 3.01 22.21
CA VAL A 164 32.29 2.68 23.30
C VAL A 164 31.47 2.08 24.44
N GLY A 165 31.52 0.76 24.57
CA GLY A 165 30.83 0.04 25.64
C GLY A 165 31.14 -1.45 25.59
N ASN A 166 30.89 -2.12 26.70
CA ASN A 166 31.07 -3.56 26.81
C ASN A 166 29.78 -4.30 26.44
N ALA A 167 29.89 -5.60 26.11
CA ALA A 167 28.72 -6.40 25.75
C ALA A 167 27.65 -6.44 26.85
N SER A 168 28.05 -6.37 28.12
CA SER A 168 27.16 -6.26 29.28
C SER A 168 26.28 -5.01 29.22
N ASP A 169 26.84 -3.87 28.82
CA ASP A 169 26.11 -2.61 28.74
C ASP A 169 25.07 -2.68 27.62
N PHE A 170 25.43 -3.28 26.49
CA PHE A 170 24.49 -3.52 25.40
C PHE A 170 23.31 -4.40 25.85
N VAL A 171 23.58 -5.50 26.56
CA VAL A 171 22.52 -6.36 27.09
C VAL A 171 21.66 -5.64 28.13
N ALA A 172 22.26 -4.84 29.00
CA ALA A 172 21.54 -4.13 30.05
C ALA A 172 20.64 -3.00 29.53
N TYR A 173 21.06 -2.29 28.46
CA TYR A 173 20.33 -1.13 27.96
C TYR A 173 19.63 -1.35 26.62
N ALA A 174 20.34 -1.90 25.63
CA ALA A 174 19.81 -2.00 24.27
C ALA A 174 18.72 -3.08 24.16
N ILE A 175 18.91 -4.24 24.78
CA ILE A 175 17.94 -5.33 24.68
C ILE A 175 16.58 -4.96 25.32
N PRO A 176 16.50 -4.45 26.56
CA PRO A 176 15.23 -3.98 27.12
C PRO A 176 14.59 -2.88 26.28
N HIS A 177 15.39 -1.94 25.78
CA HIS A 177 14.89 -0.88 24.91
C HIS A 177 14.26 -1.43 23.62
N LEU A 178 14.92 -2.38 22.94
CA LEU A 178 14.39 -3.00 21.72
C LEU A 178 13.11 -3.79 21.99
N ILE A 179 13.08 -4.57 23.09
CA ILE A 179 11.89 -5.34 23.47
C ILE A 179 10.71 -4.41 23.75
N ILE A 180 10.90 -3.38 24.59
CA ILE A 180 9.83 -2.43 24.93
C ILE A 180 9.35 -1.70 23.67
N SER A 181 10.27 -1.30 22.79
CA SER A 181 9.93 -0.63 21.53
C SER A 181 9.10 -1.52 20.61
N ILE A 182 9.46 -2.80 20.49
CA ILE A 182 8.70 -3.80 19.72
C ILE A 182 7.30 -4.00 20.34
N LEU A 183 7.22 -4.15 21.67
CA LEU A 183 5.96 -4.36 22.38
C LEU A 183 5.00 -3.18 22.20
N ILE A 184 5.49 -1.95 22.34
CA ILE A 184 4.69 -0.73 22.13
C ILE A 184 4.19 -0.67 20.67
N ASN A 185 5.05 -0.93 19.70
CA ASN A 185 4.65 -0.95 18.29
C ASN A 185 3.60 -2.02 18.00
N GLN A 186 3.74 -3.22 18.56
CA GLN A 186 2.75 -4.28 18.41
C GLN A 186 1.41 -3.90 19.05
N GLN A 187 1.44 -3.30 20.23
CA GLN A 187 0.22 -2.86 20.92
C GLN A 187 -0.55 -1.80 20.11
N LEU A 188 0.16 -0.86 19.49
CA LEU A 188 -0.44 0.24 18.73
C LEU A 188 -0.86 -0.19 17.32
N PHE A 189 -0.01 -0.97 16.63
CA PHE A 189 -0.10 -1.19 15.18
C PHE A 189 -0.18 -2.65 14.76
N GLY A 190 -0.11 -3.64 15.65
CA GLY A 190 -0.02 -5.07 15.30
C GLY A 190 -1.19 -5.60 14.44
N LYS A 191 -2.34 -4.91 14.42
CA LYS A 191 -3.48 -5.25 13.52
C LYS A 191 -3.33 -4.72 12.09
N THR A 192 -2.46 -3.74 11.88
CA THR A 192 -2.31 -2.99 10.63
C THR A 192 -0.89 -3.03 10.08
N ARG A 193 0.08 -3.51 10.87
CA ARG A 193 1.48 -3.66 10.48
C ARG A 193 2.11 -4.76 11.33
N ASN A 194 2.60 -5.80 10.65
CA ASN A 194 3.31 -6.90 11.30
C ASN A 194 4.70 -6.44 11.79
N THR A 195 5.25 -7.13 12.79
CA THR A 195 6.62 -6.88 13.29
C THR A 195 7.64 -6.99 12.15
N LEU A 196 8.66 -6.12 12.15
CA LEU A 196 9.76 -6.08 11.16
C LEU A 196 9.36 -5.71 9.72
N PHE A 197 8.07 -5.57 9.41
CA PHE A 197 7.64 -5.16 8.07
C PHE A 197 7.97 -3.69 7.80
N SER A 198 7.93 -2.82 8.81
CA SER A 198 8.33 -1.42 8.65
C SER A 198 9.81 -1.31 8.29
N GLU A 199 10.65 -2.05 8.99
CA GLU A 199 12.08 -2.17 8.74
C GLU A 199 12.34 -2.67 7.31
N PHE A 200 11.62 -3.71 6.88
CA PHE A 200 11.69 -4.21 5.51
C PHE A 200 11.30 -3.16 4.46
N TYR A 201 10.11 -2.55 4.56
CA TYR A 201 9.63 -1.53 3.61
C TYR A 201 10.55 -0.31 3.56
N GLU A 202 11.02 0.15 4.71
CA GLU A 202 11.93 1.27 4.77
C GLU A 202 13.29 0.90 4.18
N THR A 203 13.83 -0.28 4.47
CA THR A 203 15.15 -0.71 3.97
C THR A 203 15.17 -0.79 2.44
N ILE A 204 14.19 -1.47 1.84
CA ILE A 204 14.12 -1.61 0.38
C ILE A 204 13.98 -0.25 -0.32
N LEU A 205 13.22 0.67 0.25
CA LEU A 205 13.05 2.02 -0.31
C LEU A 205 14.27 2.90 -0.08
N SER A 206 14.95 2.76 1.06
CA SER A 206 16.04 3.67 1.47
C SER A 206 17.19 3.67 0.49
N VAL A 207 17.53 2.50 -0.07
CA VAL A 207 18.60 2.34 -1.07
C VAL A 207 18.36 3.24 -2.29
N PHE A 208 17.11 3.43 -2.70
CA PHE A 208 16.75 4.20 -3.88
C PHE A 208 16.31 5.63 -3.58
N LEU A 209 15.76 5.87 -2.39
CA LEU A 209 15.28 7.19 -1.98
C LEU A 209 16.39 8.06 -1.36
N PHE A 210 17.54 7.49 -0.99
CA PHE A 210 18.64 8.24 -0.37
C PHE A 210 19.09 9.45 -1.20
N LEU A 211 19.43 9.26 -2.48
CA LEU A 211 19.88 10.34 -3.36
C LEU A 211 18.78 11.38 -3.66
N PRO A 212 17.53 10.99 -3.98
CA PRO A 212 16.42 11.94 -4.09
C PRO A 212 16.18 12.77 -2.83
N VAL A 213 16.21 12.15 -1.64
CA VAL A 213 16.06 12.84 -0.36
C VAL A 213 17.19 13.84 -0.13
N LEU A 214 18.45 13.42 -0.34
CA LEU A 214 19.61 14.30 -0.21
C LEU A 214 19.54 15.48 -1.18
N SER A 215 19.11 15.24 -2.42
CA SER A 215 18.92 16.27 -3.44
C SER A 215 17.93 17.36 -3.00
N VAL A 216 16.80 16.99 -2.39
CA VAL A 216 15.81 17.97 -1.87
C VAL A 216 16.37 18.75 -0.70
N ILE A 217 17.11 18.08 0.20
CA ILE A 217 17.69 18.75 1.38
C ILE A 217 18.68 19.83 0.93
N VAL A 218 19.50 19.53 -0.07
CA VAL A 218 20.47 20.48 -0.64
C VAL A 218 19.80 21.54 -1.51
N SER A 219 18.75 21.18 -2.25
CA SER A 219 18.10 22.07 -3.23
C SER A 219 16.59 21.83 -3.27
N PRO A 220 15.83 22.36 -2.29
CA PRO A 220 14.43 21.99 -2.10
C PRO A 220 13.50 22.43 -3.24
N ARG A 221 13.89 23.38 -4.08
CA ARG A 221 13.07 23.83 -5.23
C ARG A 221 13.36 23.11 -6.55
N LYS A 222 14.39 22.25 -6.61
CA LYS A 222 14.83 21.58 -7.84
C LYS A 222 13.96 20.39 -8.27
N PRO A 223 13.43 19.54 -7.37
CA PRO A 223 12.62 18.38 -7.76
C PRO A 223 11.38 18.76 -8.57
N SER A 224 11.13 18.04 -9.66
CA SER A 224 9.95 18.18 -10.50
C SER A 224 9.04 16.96 -10.41
N PHE A 225 7.75 17.18 -10.66
CA PHE A 225 6.74 16.12 -10.67
C PHE A 225 6.85 15.28 -11.95
N THR A 226 7.18 14.01 -11.81
CA THR A 226 7.08 13.02 -12.89
C THR A 226 5.89 12.10 -12.65
N VAL A 227 4.99 11.99 -13.62
CA VAL A 227 3.79 11.13 -13.53
C VAL A 227 4.24 9.68 -13.39
N THR A 228 3.71 8.98 -12.39
CA THR A 228 3.96 7.54 -12.21
C THR A 228 3.30 6.74 -13.34
N PRO A 229 4.02 5.85 -14.03
CA PRO A 229 3.41 4.91 -14.97
C PRO A 229 2.32 4.08 -14.28
N LYS A 230 1.19 3.86 -14.97
CA LYS A 230 0.08 3.00 -14.51
C LYS A 230 -0.32 2.06 -15.63
N GLY A 231 -0.68 0.82 -15.30
CA GLY A 231 -1.13 -0.18 -16.27
C GLY A 231 0.02 -0.86 -17.02
N GLU A 232 1.19 -0.97 -16.39
CA GLU A 232 2.31 -1.73 -16.96
C GLU A 232 2.01 -3.24 -16.85
N THR A 233 2.16 -3.97 -17.95
CA THR A 233 2.01 -5.42 -17.98
C THR A 233 3.36 -6.10 -18.04
N THR A 234 3.45 -7.25 -17.40
CA THR A 234 4.66 -8.05 -17.33
C THR A 234 4.36 -9.44 -17.88
N ASP A 235 4.82 -9.71 -19.11
CA ASP A 235 4.52 -10.97 -19.81
C ASP A 235 5.30 -12.18 -19.30
N HIS A 236 6.42 -11.96 -18.62
CA HIS A 236 7.24 -13.01 -18.02
C HIS A 236 7.86 -12.52 -16.72
N THR A 237 8.12 -13.45 -15.80
CA THR A 237 8.83 -13.12 -14.56
C THR A 237 10.24 -12.65 -14.90
N HIS A 238 10.61 -11.45 -14.43
CA HIS A 238 11.91 -10.85 -14.71
C HIS A 238 12.39 -10.05 -13.50
N PHE A 239 13.69 -9.75 -13.47
CA PHE A 239 14.25 -8.86 -12.45
C PHE A 239 14.01 -7.40 -12.84
N SER A 240 13.60 -6.59 -11.87
CA SER A 240 13.52 -5.13 -12.06
C SER A 240 14.88 -4.55 -12.46
N SER A 241 14.90 -3.45 -13.21
CA SER A 241 16.12 -2.71 -13.56
C SER A 241 16.90 -2.21 -12.35
N LEU A 242 16.25 -2.12 -11.19
CA LEU A 242 16.83 -1.73 -9.91
C LEU A 242 17.56 -2.88 -9.18
N THR A 243 17.37 -4.12 -9.63
CA THR A 243 17.93 -5.33 -9.00
C THR A 243 19.45 -5.31 -8.88
N PRO A 244 20.26 -4.86 -9.86
CA PRO A 244 21.72 -4.85 -9.75
C PRO A 244 22.24 -4.08 -8.52
N VAL A 245 21.55 -3.00 -8.13
CA VAL A 245 21.91 -2.23 -6.92
C VAL A 245 21.69 -3.05 -5.66
N LEU A 246 20.58 -3.79 -5.58
CA LEU A 246 20.29 -4.69 -4.45
C LEU A 246 21.23 -5.88 -4.39
N VAL A 247 21.62 -6.43 -5.55
CA VAL A 247 22.63 -7.50 -5.63
C VAL A 247 23.97 -7.00 -5.10
N GLY A 248 24.42 -5.82 -5.54
CA GLY A 248 25.65 -5.20 -5.04
C GLY A 248 25.63 -4.97 -3.54
N LEU A 249 24.55 -4.40 -3.02
CA LEU A 249 24.36 -4.20 -1.57
C LEU A 249 24.40 -5.53 -0.81
N THR A 250 23.63 -6.53 -1.27
CA THR A 250 23.56 -7.85 -0.62
C THR A 250 24.94 -8.53 -0.63
N ALA A 251 25.69 -8.41 -1.73
CA ALA A 251 27.04 -8.96 -1.84
C ALA A 251 28.02 -8.28 -0.87
N ILE A 252 27.95 -6.95 -0.71
CA ILE A 252 28.78 -6.20 0.25
C ILE A 252 28.46 -6.63 1.68
N VAL A 253 27.17 -6.71 2.03
CA VAL A 253 26.74 -7.11 3.38
C VAL A 253 27.14 -8.56 3.68
N ALA A 254 27.00 -9.46 2.70
CA ALA A 254 27.40 -10.86 2.82
C ALA A 254 28.93 -11.03 2.94
N ALA A 255 29.70 -10.27 2.16
CA ALA A 255 31.16 -10.28 2.27
C ALA A 255 31.63 -9.76 3.63
N ALA A 256 31.01 -8.69 4.14
CA ALA A 256 31.27 -8.19 5.48
C ALA A 256 30.87 -9.19 6.57
N GLU A 257 29.79 -9.95 6.39
CA GLU A 257 29.39 -11.03 7.30
C GLU A 257 30.48 -12.11 7.37
N CYS A 258 30.93 -12.62 6.22
CA CYS A 258 32.00 -13.62 6.16
C CYS A 258 33.30 -13.10 6.80
N TRP A 259 33.66 -11.85 6.52
CA TRP A 259 34.83 -11.21 7.11
C TRP A 259 34.69 -11.04 8.63
N GLY A 260 33.52 -10.64 9.10
CA GLY A 260 33.21 -10.51 10.52
C GLY A 260 33.27 -11.85 11.26
N VAL A 261 32.77 -12.93 10.66
CA VAL A 261 32.87 -14.29 11.23
C VAL A 261 34.33 -14.73 11.33
N TYR A 262 35.13 -14.48 10.30
CA TYR A 262 36.57 -14.72 10.35
C TYR A 262 37.22 -13.94 11.50
N ARG A 263 36.94 -12.62 11.62
CA ARG A 263 37.45 -11.81 12.73
C ARG A 263 37.03 -12.35 14.09
N TYR A 264 35.77 -12.75 14.25
CA TYR A 264 35.27 -13.32 15.50
C TYR A 264 36.04 -14.59 15.91
N MET A 265 36.41 -15.43 14.94
CA MET A 265 37.20 -16.63 15.18
C MET A 265 38.69 -16.34 15.44
N SER A 266 39.24 -15.29 14.83
CA SER A 266 40.67 -14.97 14.91
C SER A 266 41.07 -14.02 16.04
N TYR A 267 40.15 -13.20 16.56
CA TYR A 267 40.45 -12.16 17.57
C TYR A 267 39.64 -12.36 18.87
N PRO A 268 40.11 -13.20 19.81
CA PRO A 268 39.38 -13.51 21.06
C PRO A 268 39.04 -12.30 21.93
N ILE A 269 39.89 -11.27 21.92
CA ILE A 269 39.72 -10.07 22.75
C ILE A 269 38.49 -9.24 22.32
N GLU A 270 38.18 -9.21 21.03
CA GLU A 270 37.10 -8.40 20.45
C GLU A 270 35.77 -9.17 20.32
N GLN A 271 35.74 -10.45 20.71
CA GLN A 271 34.61 -11.35 20.46
C GLN A 271 33.27 -10.81 20.95
N GLY A 272 33.23 -10.17 22.13
CA GLY A 272 31.99 -9.61 22.67
C GLY A 272 31.39 -8.52 21.78
N GLN A 273 32.23 -7.63 21.24
CA GLN A 273 31.80 -6.54 20.35
C GLN A 273 31.45 -7.09 18.96
N LEU A 274 32.31 -7.95 18.41
CA LEU A 274 32.09 -8.61 17.12
C LEU A 274 30.79 -9.41 17.11
N ALA A 275 30.45 -10.12 18.19
CA ALA A 275 29.19 -10.86 18.29
C ALA A 275 27.96 -9.94 18.13
N ILE A 276 27.95 -8.79 18.80
CA ILE A 276 26.85 -7.82 18.70
C ILE A 276 26.74 -7.26 17.29
N VAL A 277 27.87 -6.85 16.71
CA VAL A 277 27.88 -6.29 15.35
C VAL A 277 27.46 -7.32 14.31
N LEU A 278 27.90 -8.58 14.45
CA LEU A 278 27.47 -9.68 13.61
C LEU A 278 25.95 -9.88 13.69
N VAL A 279 25.33 -9.86 14.87
CA VAL A 279 23.85 -9.98 14.98
C VAL A 279 23.12 -8.91 14.15
N PHE A 280 23.57 -7.66 14.19
CA PHE A 280 22.99 -6.60 13.37
C PHE A 280 23.29 -6.77 11.88
N ASN A 281 24.50 -7.19 11.53
CA ASN A 281 24.85 -7.43 10.12
C ASN A 281 24.10 -8.64 9.54
N THR A 282 23.88 -9.70 10.32
CA THR A 282 23.00 -10.82 9.97
C THR A 282 21.57 -10.32 9.73
N LEU A 283 21.03 -9.45 10.59
CA LEU A 283 19.70 -8.86 10.38
C LEU A 283 19.65 -8.04 9.08
N ASN A 284 20.67 -7.23 8.82
CA ASN A 284 20.79 -6.48 7.56
C ASN A 284 20.88 -7.40 6.35
N LEU A 285 21.61 -8.52 6.46
CA LEU A 285 21.73 -9.52 5.40
C LEU A 285 20.38 -10.19 5.10
N LEU A 286 19.65 -10.60 6.15
CA LEU A 286 18.30 -11.15 6.02
C LEU A 286 17.36 -10.16 5.32
N LEU A 287 17.36 -8.90 5.75
CA LEU A 287 16.55 -7.85 5.12
C LEU A 287 16.96 -7.64 3.65
N ALA A 288 18.25 -7.56 3.35
CA ALA A 288 18.77 -7.39 1.99
C ALA A 288 18.36 -8.54 1.06
N MET A 289 18.41 -9.79 1.55
CA MET A 289 17.94 -10.97 0.81
C MET A 289 16.43 -10.91 0.52
N VAL A 290 15.61 -10.49 1.48
CA VAL A 290 14.16 -10.32 1.25
C VAL A 290 13.90 -9.16 0.27
N CYS A 291 14.68 -8.08 0.34
CA CYS A 291 14.61 -6.97 -0.61
C CYS A 291 14.93 -7.43 -2.04
N LEU A 292 15.94 -8.27 -2.20
CA LEU A 292 16.30 -8.88 -3.49
C LEU A 292 15.18 -9.80 -4.01
N GLY A 293 14.55 -10.58 -3.13
CA GLY A 293 13.37 -11.37 -3.49
C GLY A 293 12.20 -10.51 -3.97
N ALA A 294 11.99 -9.34 -3.35
CA ALA A 294 10.94 -8.42 -3.73
C ALA A 294 11.19 -7.70 -5.08
N SER A 295 12.43 -7.69 -5.59
CA SER A 295 12.75 -7.11 -6.90
C SER A 295 12.52 -8.08 -8.07
N LEU A 296 12.19 -9.34 -7.79
CA LEU A 296 11.76 -10.32 -8.78
C LEU A 296 10.30 -10.07 -9.15
N GLU A 297 10.07 -9.39 -10.27
CA GLU A 297 8.74 -9.02 -10.72
C GLU A 297 8.00 -10.24 -11.27
N LYS A 298 6.94 -10.65 -10.55
CA LYS A 298 6.08 -11.75 -11.01
C LYS A 298 5.26 -11.32 -12.22
N ARG A 299 5.04 -12.28 -13.12
CA ARG A 299 4.20 -12.12 -14.31
C ARG A 299 2.82 -11.54 -13.96
N GLN A 300 2.48 -10.40 -14.57
CA GLN A 300 1.17 -9.76 -14.51
C GLN A 300 0.65 -9.54 -15.92
N ARG A 301 -0.25 -10.42 -16.36
CA ARG A 301 -0.87 -10.35 -17.69
C ARG A 301 -2.07 -9.38 -17.75
N ARG A 302 -2.62 -9.01 -16.58
CA ARG A 302 -3.87 -8.27 -16.51
C ARG A 302 -3.57 -6.78 -16.36
N ILE A 303 -4.02 -5.99 -17.33
CA ILE A 303 -4.02 -4.51 -17.26
C ILE A 303 -4.99 -4.05 -16.18
N GLU A 304 -6.15 -4.70 -16.10
CA GLU A 304 -7.18 -4.38 -15.12
C GLU A 304 -7.28 -5.43 -14.02
N PRO A 305 -7.10 -5.03 -12.77
CA PRO A 305 -7.27 -5.92 -11.63
C PRO A 305 -8.70 -6.42 -11.52
N ARG A 306 -8.83 -7.68 -11.11
CA ARG A 306 -10.11 -8.30 -10.80
C ARG A 306 -10.30 -8.30 -9.29
N THR A 307 -11.53 -8.04 -8.88
CA THR A 307 -11.96 -8.12 -7.49
C THR A 307 -12.74 -9.39 -7.30
N GLU A 308 -12.31 -10.23 -6.37
CA GLU A 308 -13.05 -11.43 -5.98
C GLU A 308 -14.38 -11.02 -5.31
N CYS A 309 -15.45 -11.68 -5.71
CA CYS A 309 -16.77 -11.45 -5.19
C CYS A 309 -17.59 -12.73 -5.28
N GLU A 310 -18.47 -12.99 -4.34
CA GLU A 310 -19.41 -14.11 -4.42
C GLU A 310 -20.81 -13.51 -4.41
N THR A 311 -21.31 -13.17 -5.59
CA THR A 311 -22.62 -12.54 -5.71
C THR A 311 -23.51 -13.32 -6.67
N GLN A 312 -24.71 -13.62 -6.19
CA GLN A 312 -25.78 -14.19 -7.00
C GLN A 312 -26.15 -13.23 -8.13
N ALA A 313 -26.23 -13.79 -9.33
CA ALA A 313 -26.54 -13.13 -10.58
C ALA A 313 -27.49 -14.01 -11.40
N LEU A 314 -28.13 -13.39 -12.40
CA LEU A 314 -28.92 -14.09 -13.40
C LEU A 314 -28.28 -13.88 -14.76
N ILE A 315 -28.21 -14.94 -15.55
CA ILE A 315 -27.87 -14.84 -16.97
C ILE A 315 -29.14 -15.00 -17.79
N GLN A 316 -29.25 -14.24 -18.88
CA GLN A 316 -30.38 -14.35 -19.81
C GLN A 316 -29.85 -14.52 -21.25
N ILE A 317 -30.33 -15.59 -21.89
CA ILE A 317 -29.97 -15.98 -23.27
C ILE A 317 -31.27 -16.32 -23.99
N ASN A 318 -31.58 -15.66 -25.11
CA ASN A 318 -32.75 -15.97 -25.95
C ASN A 318 -34.08 -16.12 -25.15
N SER A 319 -34.28 -15.28 -24.13
CA SER A 319 -35.44 -15.29 -23.20
C SER A 319 -35.49 -16.40 -22.14
N GLN A 320 -34.47 -17.26 -22.05
CA GLN A 320 -34.31 -18.19 -20.94
C GLN A 320 -33.37 -17.61 -19.87
N GLN A 321 -33.65 -17.90 -18.60
CA GLN A 321 -32.90 -17.40 -17.46
C GLN A 321 -32.28 -18.54 -16.68
N SER A 322 -30.99 -18.41 -16.37
CA SER A 322 -30.27 -19.35 -15.50
C SER A 322 -29.61 -18.62 -14.34
N HIS A 323 -29.49 -19.32 -13.22
CA HIS A 323 -28.81 -18.80 -12.04
C HIS A 323 -27.30 -18.89 -12.22
N ALA A 324 -26.59 -17.84 -11.82
CA ALA A 324 -25.13 -17.83 -11.85
C ALA A 324 -24.56 -17.16 -10.59
N THR A 325 -23.36 -17.58 -10.21
CA THR A 325 -22.57 -16.89 -9.20
C THR A 325 -21.47 -16.10 -9.90
N LEU A 326 -21.47 -14.78 -9.75
CA LEU A 326 -20.34 -13.93 -10.13
C LEU A 326 -19.21 -14.16 -9.12
N ASN A 327 -18.09 -14.74 -9.57
CA ASN A 327 -16.90 -15.09 -8.77
C ASN A 327 -15.87 -13.95 -8.71
N ASN A 328 -15.70 -13.21 -9.81
CA ASN A 328 -14.89 -11.99 -9.82
C ASN A 328 -15.26 -11.06 -10.97
N ALA A 329 -14.89 -9.78 -10.82
CA ALA A 329 -15.16 -8.74 -11.81
C ALA A 329 -13.99 -7.74 -11.93
N SER A 330 -13.72 -7.27 -13.14
CA SER A 330 -12.90 -6.09 -13.48
C SER A 330 -13.74 -5.06 -14.24
N LEU A 331 -13.15 -3.97 -14.74
CA LEU A 331 -13.86 -3.02 -15.61
C LEU A 331 -14.09 -3.60 -17.02
N SER A 332 -13.32 -4.61 -17.41
CA SER A 332 -13.27 -5.24 -18.74
C SER A 332 -14.06 -6.54 -18.84
N GLY A 333 -14.36 -7.20 -17.72
CA GLY A 333 -15.02 -8.49 -17.76
C GLY A 333 -15.23 -9.12 -16.39
N ALA A 334 -15.64 -10.39 -16.39
CA ALA A 334 -15.99 -11.13 -15.20
C ALA A 334 -15.64 -12.62 -15.32
N ARG A 335 -15.69 -13.31 -14.18
CA ARG A 335 -15.77 -14.78 -14.11
C ARG A 335 -17.06 -15.16 -13.39
N LEU A 336 -17.82 -16.07 -13.99
CA LEU A 336 -19.09 -16.57 -13.49
C LEU A 336 -19.03 -18.08 -13.34
N THR A 337 -19.82 -18.62 -12.41
CA THR A 337 -20.17 -20.04 -12.33
C THR A 337 -21.66 -20.15 -12.62
N VAL A 338 -22.03 -20.74 -13.75
CA VAL A 338 -23.43 -20.95 -14.14
C VAL A 338 -23.92 -22.25 -13.53
N HIS A 339 -25.06 -22.20 -12.86
CA HIS A 339 -25.67 -23.35 -12.18
C HIS A 339 -26.86 -23.87 -12.98
N GLY A 340 -26.92 -25.18 -13.17
CA GLY A 340 -27.94 -25.86 -13.98
C GLY A 340 -27.42 -26.29 -15.36
N ASN A 341 -28.04 -27.32 -15.93
CA ASN A 341 -27.65 -27.93 -17.22
C ASN A 341 -28.48 -27.41 -18.40
N ASP A 342 -29.24 -26.34 -18.21
CA ASP A 342 -30.22 -25.93 -19.23
C ASP A 342 -29.58 -25.23 -20.43
N HIS A 343 -28.39 -24.62 -20.26
CA HIS A 343 -27.60 -24.03 -21.36
C HIS A 343 -26.11 -24.06 -21.08
N ASP A 344 -25.37 -24.69 -22.00
CA ASP A 344 -23.93 -24.63 -22.03
C ASP A 344 -23.48 -23.42 -22.83
N LEU A 345 -22.75 -22.51 -22.17
CA LEU A 345 -22.16 -21.35 -22.83
C LEU A 345 -20.91 -21.75 -23.59
N ALA A 346 -20.88 -21.46 -24.90
CA ALA A 346 -19.73 -21.67 -25.76
C ALA A 346 -18.93 -20.38 -25.95
N PRO A 347 -17.62 -20.45 -26.23
CA PRO A 347 -16.83 -19.29 -26.63
C PRO A 347 -17.47 -18.55 -27.81
N GLY A 348 -17.64 -17.23 -27.67
CA GLY A 348 -18.30 -16.36 -28.64
C GLY A 348 -19.75 -16.02 -28.32
N ASP A 349 -20.42 -16.79 -27.46
CA ASP A 349 -21.80 -16.52 -27.08
C ASP A 349 -21.95 -15.18 -26.36
N VAL A 350 -23.07 -14.51 -26.60
CA VAL A 350 -23.42 -13.24 -25.95
C VAL A 350 -24.66 -13.44 -25.08
N PHE A 351 -24.58 -12.99 -23.83
CA PHE A 351 -25.65 -13.10 -22.85
C PHE A 351 -25.81 -11.82 -22.05
N GLU A 352 -27.00 -11.60 -21.49
CA GLU A 352 -27.25 -10.52 -20.54
C GLU A 352 -27.02 -11.01 -19.11
N LEU A 353 -26.08 -10.39 -18.41
CA LEU A 353 -25.80 -10.60 -16.99
C LEU A 353 -26.57 -9.58 -16.16
N THR A 354 -27.46 -10.05 -15.29
CA THR A 354 -28.13 -9.23 -14.28
C THR A 354 -27.53 -9.43 -12.90
N CYS A 355 -26.93 -8.38 -12.34
CA CYS A 355 -26.41 -8.34 -10.97
C CYS A 355 -27.33 -7.52 -10.06
N TYR A 356 -27.47 -7.93 -8.80
CA TYR A 356 -28.28 -7.22 -7.82
C TYR A 356 -27.43 -6.53 -6.76
N VAL A 357 -27.65 -5.23 -6.60
CA VAL A 357 -26.96 -4.39 -5.60
C VAL A 357 -27.98 -3.92 -4.58
N ALA A 358 -27.66 -4.11 -3.29
CA ALA A 358 -28.47 -3.57 -2.21
C ALA A 358 -28.35 -2.05 -2.18
N LYS A 359 -29.49 -1.33 -2.21
CA LYS A 359 -29.51 0.09 -1.87
C LYS A 359 -29.09 0.25 -0.39
N PRO A 360 -28.34 1.31 -0.06
CA PRO A 360 -28.12 1.68 1.34
C PRO A 360 -29.50 1.91 1.99
N LYS A 361 -29.78 1.21 3.10
CA LYS A 361 -31.00 1.43 3.88
C LYS A 361 -31.03 2.87 4.39
N GLN A 362 -32.13 3.59 4.17
CA GLN A 362 -32.29 4.95 4.69
C GLN A 362 -32.80 4.95 6.14
N SER A 363 -33.44 3.86 6.59
CA SER A 363 -33.79 3.64 8.00
C SER A 363 -33.59 2.18 8.43
N GLN A 364 -33.49 1.91 9.74
CA GLN A 364 -33.33 0.54 10.27
C GLN A 364 -34.54 -0.37 10.00
N GLN A 365 -35.72 0.19 9.75
CA GLN A 365 -36.96 -0.56 9.52
C GLN A 365 -37.25 -0.86 8.03
N GLU A 366 -36.43 -0.35 7.11
CA GLU A 366 -36.64 -0.53 5.66
C GLU A 366 -36.10 -1.89 5.18
N LYS A 367 -36.90 -2.61 4.37
CA LYS A 367 -36.45 -3.83 3.67
C LYS A 367 -35.40 -3.44 2.62
N ALA A 368 -34.38 -4.28 2.43
CA ALA A 368 -33.31 -3.99 1.47
C ALA A 368 -33.87 -4.04 0.03
N HIS A 369 -34.05 -2.87 -0.60
CA HIS A 369 -34.40 -2.79 -2.01
C HIS A 369 -33.17 -3.12 -2.87
N LEU A 370 -33.23 -4.24 -3.60
CA LEU A 370 -32.21 -4.63 -4.58
C LEU A 370 -32.48 -3.91 -5.89
N LYS A 371 -31.48 -3.18 -6.41
CA LYS A 371 -31.54 -2.59 -7.75
C LYS A 371 -30.85 -3.54 -8.74
N PRO A 372 -31.51 -3.95 -9.83
CA PRO A 372 -30.87 -4.76 -10.88
C PRO A 372 -29.98 -3.89 -11.76
N TYR A 373 -28.84 -4.45 -12.15
CA TYR A 373 -27.88 -3.88 -13.09
C TYR A 373 -27.62 -4.92 -14.18
N ARG A 374 -27.80 -4.53 -15.44
CA ARG A 374 -27.70 -5.42 -16.60
C ARG A 374 -26.46 -5.10 -17.42
N PHE A 375 -25.76 -6.12 -17.85
CA PHE A 375 -24.52 -6.03 -18.63
C PHE A 375 -24.55 -7.03 -19.79
N ALA A 376 -24.19 -6.59 -20.99
CA ALA A 376 -23.99 -7.51 -22.12
C ALA A 376 -22.58 -8.09 -22.05
N MET A 377 -22.49 -9.41 -21.96
CA MET A 377 -21.25 -10.15 -21.76
C MET A 377 -21.03 -11.12 -22.93
N ARG A 378 -19.79 -11.24 -23.40
CA ARG A 378 -19.36 -12.24 -24.38
C ARG A 378 -18.48 -13.28 -23.72
N VAL A 379 -18.76 -14.55 -23.98
CA VAL A 379 -17.95 -15.67 -23.50
C VAL A 379 -16.62 -15.70 -24.25
N HIS A 380 -15.53 -15.71 -23.49
CA HIS A 380 -14.19 -15.89 -24.03
C HIS A 380 -13.69 -17.32 -23.81
N GLU A 381 -13.98 -17.91 -22.64
CA GLU A 381 -13.57 -19.27 -22.28
C GLU A 381 -14.63 -19.87 -21.36
N ALA A 382 -14.93 -21.16 -21.54
CA ALA A 382 -15.87 -21.89 -20.70
C ALA A 382 -15.28 -23.27 -20.36
N SER A 383 -15.41 -23.68 -19.10
CA SER A 383 -14.95 -24.98 -18.61
C SER A 383 -15.90 -25.52 -17.54
N TYR A 384 -16.06 -26.83 -17.45
CA TYR A 384 -16.90 -27.43 -16.41
C TYR A 384 -16.14 -27.64 -15.11
N LEU A 385 -16.79 -27.28 -14.02
CA LEU A 385 -16.40 -27.58 -12.65
C LEU A 385 -17.46 -28.48 -12.01
N ALA A 386 -17.15 -29.05 -10.85
CA ALA A 386 -18.09 -29.91 -10.11
C ALA A 386 -19.43 -29.21 -9.78
N ASP A 387 -19.41 -27.88 -9.63
CA ASP A 387 -20.54 -27.07 -9.17
C ASP A 387 -21.30 -26.36 -10.31
N GLY A 388 -20.92 -26.63 -11.57
CA GLY A 388 -21.50 -26.01 -12.78
C GLY A 388 -20.46 -25.54 -13.79
N GLN A 389 -20.87 -24.74 -14.77
CA GLN A 389 -20.00 -24.25 -15.83
C GLN A 389 -19.29 -22.95 -15.40
N SER A 390 -17.96 -22.95 -15.34
CA SER A 390 -17.14 -21.76 -15.12
C SER A 390 -16.92 -21.02 -16.44
N VAL A 391 -17.37 -19.78 -16.50
CA VAL A 391 -17.37 -18.94 -17.70
C VAL A 391 -16.55 -17.68 -17.48
N HIS A 392 -15.55 -17.47 -18.31
CA HIS A 392 -14.79 -16.24 -18.42
C HIS A 392 -15.40 -15.40 -19.53
N CYS A 393 -15.81 -14.18 -19.19
CA CYS A 393 -16.51 -13.31 -20.12
C CYS A 393 -15.95 -11.89 -20.11
N GLU A 394 -16.10 -11.21 -21.24
CA GLU A 394 -15.74 -9.82 -21.47
C GLU A 394 -16.98 -8.96 -21.71
N LEU A 395 -16.91 -7.68 -21.39
CA LEU A 395 -17.98 -6.72 -21.70
C LEU A 395 -18.03 -6.42 -23.20
N VAL A 396 -19.22 -6.53 -23.81
CA VAL A 396 -19.42 -6.36 -25.26
C VAL A 396 -19.39 -4.89 -25.68
N ASP A 397 -19.90 -3.97 -24.86
CA ASP A 397 -19.89 -2.53 -25.12
C ASP A 397 -19.04 -1.79 -24.08
N LYS A 398 -17.84 -1.35 -24.48
CA LYS A 398 -17.00 -0.45 -23.67
C LYS A 398 -17.42 1.03 -23.82
N THR A 399 -18.33 1.31 -24.76
CA THR A 399 -18.75 2.67 -25.15
C THR A 399 -20.27 2.72 -25.26
N VAL A 400 -20.88 3.67 -24.53
CA VAL A 400 -22.26 4.19 -24.65
C VAL A 400 -23.33 3.57 -23.74
N THR A 401 -23.71 4.39 -22.76
CA THR A 401 -25.05 4.53 -22.19
C THR A 401 -26.08 4.86 -23.29
N ALA A 402 -26.81 3.88 -23.81
CA ALA A 402 -27.99 4.13 -24.67
C ALA A 402 -29.29 3.47 -24.16
N CYS A 403 -29.24 2.63 -23.12
CA CYS A 403 -30.42 1.90 -22.65
C CYS A 403 -30.46 1.74 -21.12
N GLY A 404 -30.26 2.81 -20.34
CA GLY A 404 -30.25 2.71 -18.87
C GLY A 404 -29.17 1.80 -18.26
N CYS A 405 -28.34 1.18 -19.10
CA CYS A 405 -27.12 0.45 -18.74
C CYS A 405 -26.12 1.45 -18.19
N LEU A 406 -25.73 1.23 -16.94
CA LEU A 406 -24.81 2.08 -16.21
C LEU A 406 -23.35 1.74 -16.63
N PRO A 407 -22.43 2.72 -16.71
CA PRO A 407 -21.04 2.49 -17.14
C PRO A 407 -20.34 1.37 -16.37
N THR A 408 -19.30 0.77 -16.95
CA THR A 408 -18.47 -0.31 -16.39
C THR A 408 -17.96 -0.05 -14.97
N SER A 409 -17.78 1.23 -14.60
CA SER A 409 -17.48 1.67 -13.24
C SER A 409 -18.50 1.22 -12.19
N HIS A 410 -19.76 1.00 -12.60
CA HIS A 410 -20.82 0.49 -11.74
C HIS A 410 -20.81 -1.03 -11.60
N MET A 411 -20.17 -1.81 -12.48
CA MET A 411 -20.00 -3.25 -12.24
C MET A 411 -19.03 -3.48 -11.08
N VAL A 412 -17.88 -2.82 -11.11
CA VAL A 412 -16.92 -2.87 -10.01
C VAL A 412 -17.44 -2.14 -8.77
N SER A 413 -18.18 -1.02 -8.89
CA SER A 413 -18.80 -0.36 -7.72
C SER A 413 -20.01 -1.13 -7.16
N ALA A 414 -20.74 -1.88 -7.97
CA ALA A 414 -21.81 -2.80 -7.54
C ALA A 414 -21.23 -3.94 -6.69
N VAL A 415 -20.08 -4.46 -7.14
CA VAL A 415 -19.31 -5.49 -6.45
C VAL A 415 -18.58 -4.92 -5.22
N ALA A 416 -18.00 -3.72 -5.33
CA ALA A 416 -17.26 -3.04 -4.26
C ALA A 416 -18.15 -2.41 -3.18
N GLY A 417 -19.37 -1.99 -3.53
CA GLY A 417 -20.41 -1.60 -2.58
C GLY A 417 -20.75 -2.75 -1.63
N LYS A 418 -20.56 -4.01 -2.06
CA LYS A 418 -20.62 -5.19 -1.21
C LYS A 418 -19.31 -5.50 -0.48
N LEU A 419 -18.12 -5.08 -0.91
CA LEU A 419 -16.89 -5.20 -0.11
C LEU A 419 -16.99 -4.42 1.22
N VAL A 420 -17.63 -3.25 1.20
CA VAL A 420 -17.90 -2.48 2.43
C VAL A 420 -18.91 -3.20 3.35
N VAL A 421 -19.78 -4.05 2.80
CA VAL A 421 -20.78 -4.84 3.54
C VAL A 421 -20.23 -6.20 3.97
N ASN A 422 -19.37 -6.85 3.18
CA ASN A 422 -18.74 -8.12 3.51
C ASN A 422 -17.58 -7.96 4.49
N LEU A 423 -16.90 -6.81 4.55
CA LEU A 423 -15.99 -6.50 5.67
C LEU A 423 -16.73 -6.40 7.03
N LYS A 424 -18.04 -6.14 7.04
CA LYS A 424 -18.88 -6.26 8.25
C LYS A 424 -19.29 -7.70 8.58
N ASN A 425 -19.44 -8.55 7.56
CA ASN A 425 -19.94 -9.93 7.73
C ASN A 425 -18.84 -10.99 7.80
N ASN A 426 -17.61 -10.68 7.39
CA ASN A 426 -16.44 -11.51 7.64
C ASN A 426 -15.97 -11.30 9.09
N LYS A 427 -16.85 -11.64 10.04
CA LYS A 427 -16.47 -12.03 11.40
C LYS A 427 -15.63 -13.30 11.30
N ARG A 428 -14.37 -13.18 10.89
CA ARG A 428 -13.37 -14.19 11.20
C ARG A 428 -13.14 -14.12 12.71
N LYS A 429 -13.76 -15.07 13.42
CA LYS A 429 -13.41 -15.59 14.74
C LYS A 429 -12.62 -14.60 15.61
N VAL A 430 -13.32 -13.60 16.15
CA VAL A 430 -12.85 -12.94 17.37
C VAL A 430 -13.09 -13.95 18.48
N PHE A 431 -12.01 -14.55 18.98
CA PHE A 431 -12.02 -15.27 20.23
C PHE A 431 -12.62 -14.36 21.30
N HIS A 432 -13.80 -14.73 21.78
CA HIS A 432 -14.27 -14.32 23.08
C HIS A 432 -13.54 -15.17 24.11
N MET A 433 -12.79 -14.55 25.00
CA MET A 433 -12.44 -15.09 26.32
C MET A 433 -12.14 -13.90 27.26
N PRO A 434 -12.36 -14.08 28.57
CA PRO A 434 -13.49 -13.57 29.34
C PRO A 434 -13.45 -12.08 29.69
#